data_AF-A0A2H0BM05-F1
#
_entry.id   AF-A0A2H0BM05-F1
#
_cell.length_a   1.000
_cell.length_b   1.000
_cell.length_c   1.000
_cell.angle_alpha   90.00
_cell.angle_beta   90.00
_cell.angle_gamma   90.00
#
_symmetry.space_group_name_H-M   'P 1'
#
loop_
_entity.id
_entity.type
_entity.pdbx_description
1 polymer ?
#
loop_
_entity_poly.entity_id
_entity_poly.type
_entity_poly.pdbx_seq_one_letter_code
_entity_poly.pdbx_strand_id
1 'polypeptide(L)'
;MFYLIHGTNFDKSQAKYHSLIDSLLLRHPEGSVFLWDNENFSEANLAELLVSQGLFYQKYLIGLNQLLSHKNSSPIILGKLSELAESPNVFIFLEAELDPQILKKIAGQAEKILCFDQKPVPLKATFNRYTLSDALISRNKQKLWLAFWQAKLSGVEDFDIFWLLWSQLKLLLLAKTTTVKAPKNIRPYLFSKAKRGSENYTEEELKILAGRFLRHYHQYYFGSEAFDFHLERILLEI
;
A
#
# COMPACT_ATOMS: atom_id res chain seq x y z
N MET A 1 9.29 27.34 -11.53
CA MET A 1 10.02 26.87 -10.34
C MET A 1 9.46 25.52 -9.89
N PHE A 2 10.27 24.59 -9.38
CA PHE A 2 9.71 23.30 -8.95
C PHE A 2 10.39 22.62 -7.75
N TYR A 3 9.57 21.89 -7.01
CA TYR A 3 9.90 21.15 -5.79
C TYR A 3 9.79 19.65 -6.07
N LEU A 4 10.73 18.86 -5.56
CA LEU A 4 10.64 17.40 -5.59
C LEU A 4 10.57 16.86 -4.17
N ILE A 5 9.52 16.10 -3.88
CA ILE A 5 9.36 15.30 -2.67
C ILE A 5 9.44 13.84 -3.11
N HIS A 6 10.44 13.12 -2.62
CA HIS A 6 10.61 11.70 -2.92
C HIS A 6 10.96 10.91 -1.68
N GLY A 7 10.77 9.59 -1.72
CA GLY A 7 11.27 8.70 -0.68
C GLY A 7 10.37 7.50 -0.41
N THR A 8 10.96 6.52 0.28
CA THR A 8 10.28 5.26 0.63
C THR A 8 9.22 5.41 1.72
N ASN A 9 9.22 6.50 2.50
CA ASN A 9 8.17 6.79 3.48
C ASN A 9 6.97 7.49 2.83
N PHE A 10 6.03 6.71 2.29
CA PHE A 10 4.86 7.25 1.62
C PHE A 10 4.07 8.24 2.50
N ASP A 11 3.76 7.87 3.75
CA ASP A 11 2.95 8.71 4.65
C ASP A 11 3.61 10.06 4.93
N LYS A 12 4.93 10.08 5.19
CA LYS A 12 5.65 11.34 5.45
C LYS A 12 5.81 12.19 4.20
N SER A 13 6.11 11.57 3.06
CA SER A 13 6.20 12.25 1.78
C SER A 13 4.86 12.89 1.40
N GLN A 14 3.77 12.15 1.53
CA GLN A 14 2.41 12.61 1.21
C GLN A 14 1.94 13.70 2.19
N ALA A 15 2.14 13.51 3.50
CA ALA A 15 1.81 14.53 4.49
C ALA A 15 2.59 15.83 4.24
N LYS A 16 3.87 15.73 3.84
CA LYS A 16 4.66 16.91 3.51
C LYS A 16 4.19 17.59 2.23
N TYR A 17 3.82 16.82 1.22
CA TYR A 17 3.26 17.31 -0.03
C TYR A 17 1.98 18.12 0.20
N HIS A 18 1.00 17.56 0.92
CA HIS A 18 -0.23 18.28 1.26
C HIS A 18 0.05 19.51 2.11
N SER A 19 0.88 19.37 3.15
CA SER A 19 1.27 20.52 3.99
C SER A 19 1.91 21.66 3.19
N LEU A 20 2.70 21.35 2.15
CA LEU A 20 3.33 22.35 1.31
C LEU A 20 2.29 23.06 0.45
N ILE A 21 1.37 22.31 -0.17
CA ILE A 21 0.24 22.87 -0.93
C ILE A 21 -0.62 23.78 -0.04
N ASP A 22 -1.02 23.30 1.13
CA ASP A 22 -1.85 24.05 2.07
C ASP A 22 -1.16 25.35 2.52
N SER A 23 0.15 25.30 2.77
CA SER A 23 0.92 26.48 3.17
C SER A 23 1.01 27.54 2.06
N LEU A 24 1.03 27.11 0.80
CA LEU A 24 1.03 28.01 -0.36
C LEU A 24 -0.35 28.59 -0.61
N LEU A 25 -1.41 27.79 -0.46
CA LEU A 25 -2.80 28.24 -0.54
C LEU A 25 -3.16 29.22 0.57
N LEU A 26 -2.70 29.00 1.80
CA LEU A 26 -2.91 29.95 2.90
C LEU A 26 -2.32 31.34 2.62
N ARG A 27 -1.20 31.40 1.87
CA ARG A 27 -0.59 32.66 1.44
C ARG A 27 -1.33 33.28 0.26
N HIS A 28 -1.95 32.45 -0.58
CA HIS A 28 -2.60 32.84 -1.82
C HIS A 28 -3.93 32.06 -2.01
N PRO A 29 -4.99 32.45 -1.27
CA PRO A 29 -6.26 31.71 -1.27
C PRO A 29 -7.00 31.75 -2.62
N GLU A 30 -6.74 32.75 -3.45
CA GLU A 30 -7.29 32.91 -4.81
C GLU A 30 -6.48 32.16 -5.88
N GLY A 31 -5.45 31.39 -5.49
CA GLY A 31 -4.60 30.64 -6.40
C GLY A 31 -5.25 29.35 -6.90
N SER A 32 -5.27 29.13 -8.22
CA SER A 32 -5.77 27.87 -8.77
C SER A 32 -4.79 26.72 -8.53
N VAL A 33 -5.33 25.58 -8.10
CA VAL A 33 -4.58 24.35 -7.84
C VAL A 33 -4.98 23.27 -8.84
N PHE A 34 -3.99 22.69 -9.50
CA PHE A 34 -4.17 21.55 -10.39
C PHE A 34 -3.42 20.35 -9.81
N LEU A 35 -4.14 19.27 -9.56
CA LEU A 35 -3.56 18.02 -9.07
C LEU A 35 -3.61 16.99 -10.19
N TRP A 36 -2.45 16.53 -10.62
CA TRP A 36 -2.31 15.58 -11.70
C TRP A 36 -1.71 14.26 -11.24
N ASP A 37 -2.23 13.21 -11.84
CA ASP A 37 -1.83 11.83 -11.72
C ASP A 37 -1.71 11.22 -13.11
N ASN A 38 -1.42 9.93 -13.18
CA ASN A 38 -1.26 9.24 -14.45
C ASN A 38 -2.57 9.13 -15.27
N GLU A 39 -3.74 9.25 -14.63
CA GLU A 39 -5.03 9.11 -15.31
C GLU A 39 -5.42 10.41 -16.04
N ASN A 40 -5.04 11.55 -15.49
CA ASN A 40 -5.40 12.87 -16.04
C ASN A 40 -4.25 13.61 -16.73
N PHE A 41 -3.02 13.08 -16.69
CA PHE A 41 -1.87 13.68 -17.33
C PHE A 41 -1.96 13.65 -18.86
N SER A 42 -1.70 14.80 -19.49
CA SER A 42 -1.51 14.89 -20.93
C SER A 42 -0.39 15.89 -21.27
N GLU A 43 0.35 15.60 -22.34
CA GLU A 43 1.44 16.48 -22.79
C GLU A 43 0.92 17.86 -23.23
N ALA A 44 -0.27 17.90 -23.83
CA ALA A 44 -0.92 19.14 -24.24
C ALA A 44 -1.24 20.03 -23.03
N ASN A 45 -1.82 19.45 -21.97
CA ASN A 45 -2.12 20.19 -20.75
C ASN A 45 -0.85 20.70 -20.07
N LEU A 46 0.23 19.90 -20.07
CA LEU A 46 1.53 20.32 -19.53
C LEU A 46 2.09 21.53 -20.28
N ALA A 47 2.04 21.51 -21.62
CA ALA A 47 2.50 22.62 -22.45
C ALA A 47 1.68 23.90 -22.19
N GLU A 48 0.37 23.77 -22.01
CA GLU A 48 -0.51 24.88 -21.70
C GLU A 48 -0.20 25.48 -20.31
N LEU A 49 -0.03 24.64 -19.28
CA LEU A 49 0.28 25.10 -17.92
C LEU A 49 1.69 25.67 -17.76
N LEU A 50 2.61 25.42 -18.69
CA LEU A 50 3.93 26.06 -18.66
C LEU A 50 3.85 27.56 -18.98
N VAL A 51 2.94 27.94 -19.88
CA VAL A 51 2.80 29.31 -20.41
C VAL A 51 1.64 30.07 -19.78
N SER A 52 0.58 29.37 -19.40
CA SER A 52 -0.65 29.98 -18.89
C SER A 52 -0.47 30.58 -17.49
N GLN A 53 -1.29 31.60 -17.23
CA GLN A 53 -1.34 32.35 -15.98
C GLN A 53 -2.79 32.53 -15.57
N GLY A 54 -3.05 32.59 -14.27
CA GLY A 54 -4.39 32.81 -13.74
C GLY A 54 -4.87 34.24 -13.92
N LEU A 55 -6.17 34.38 -14.17
CA LEU A 55 -6.83 35.68 -14.38
C LEU A 55 -6.80 36.56 -13.12
N PHE A 56 -6.90 35.92 -11.94
CA PHE A 56 -6.99 36.59 -10.63
C PHE A 56 -5.68 36.51 -9.83
N TYR A 57 -4.96 35.41 -9.98
CA TYR A 57 -3.64 35.21 -9.40
C TYR A 57 -2.72 34.64 -10.48
N GLN A 58 -1.59 35.32 -10.73
CA GLN A 58 -0.77 35.07 -11.91
C GLN A 58 -0.10 33.70 -11.94
N LYS A 59 0.04 33.03 -10.79
CA LYS A 59 0.78 31.76 -10.68
C LYS A 59 -0.15 30.60 -10.36
N TYR A 60 -0.02 29.51 -11.09
CA TYR A 60 -0.67 28.26 -10.75
C TYR A 60 0.16 27.41 -9.81
N LEU A 61 -0.54 26.65 -8.98
CA LEU A 61 0.04 25.60 -8.16
C LEU A 61 -0.29 24.24 -8.80
N ILE A 62 0.73 23.55 -9.30
CA ILE A 62 0.57 22.27 -9.96
C ILE A 62 1.21 21.19 -9.10
N GLY A 63 0.39 20.25 -8.62
CA GLY A 63 0.81 19.07 -7.90
C GLY A 63 0.87 17.86 -8.83
N LEU A 64 2.01 17.19 -8.90
CA LEU A 64 2.30 16.09 -9.83
C LEU A 64 2.57 14.82 -9.00
N ASN A 65 1.70 13.82 -9.09
CA ASN A 65 1.77 12.61 -8.28
C ASN A 65 2.21 11.40 -9.11
N GLN A 66 3.37 10.83 -8.77
CA GLN A 66 3.95 9.61 -9.35
C GLN A 66 4.23 9.64 -10.87
N LEU A 67 4.31 10.81 -11.48
CA LEU A 67 4.45 10.95 -12.93
C LEU A 67 5.87 10.66 -13.45
N LEU A 68 6.91 10.79 -12.63
CA LEU A 68 8.29 10.48 -13.02
C LEU A 68 8.61 8.99 -12.95
N SER A 69 7.83 8.24 -12.18
CA SER A 69 7.93 6.79 -12.02
C SER A 69 7.36 6.01 -13.23
N HIS A 70 6.49 6.63 -14.02
CA HIS A 70 5.83 6.00 -15.16
C HIS A 70 6.59 6.16 -16.48
N LYS A 71 6.66 5.08 -17.27
CA LYS A 71 7.43 5.04 -18.54
C LYS A 71 6.94 6.01 -19.62
N ASN A 72 5.66 6.38 -19.59
CA ASN A 72 5.06 7.21 -20.64
C ASN A 72 5.22 8.71 -20.34
N SER A 73 4.99 9.14 -19.09
CA SER A 73 5.06 10.54 -18.67
C SER A 73 6.48 11.01 -18.34
N SER A 74 7.31 10.13 -17.77
CA SER A 74 8.69 10.45 -17.39
C SER A 74 9.53 11.07 -18.51
N PRO A 75 9.63 10.51 -19.73
CA PRO A 75 10.45 11.12 -20.79
C PRO A 75 9.95 12.51 -21.22
N ILE A 76 8.63 12.73 -21.21
CA ILE A 76 8.01 14.01 -21.59
C ILE A 76 8.37 15.08 -20.56
N ILE A 77 8.22 14.76 -19.27
CA ILE A 77 8.53 15.69 -18.18
C ILE A 77 10.04 15.97 -18.13
N LEU A 78 10.87 14.94 -18.27
CA LEU A 78 12.33 15.09 -18.29
C LEU A 78 12.81 15.96 -19.45
N GLY A 79 12.12 15.94 -20.60
CA GLY A 79 12.42 16.81 -21.74
C GLY A 79 12.12 18.29 -21.48
N LYS A 80 11.19 18.60 -20.56
CA LYS A 80 10.72 19.96 -20.27
C LYS A 80 11.15 20.52 -18.91
N LEU A 81 12.11 19.89 -18.23
CA LEU A 81 12.56 20.34 -16.91
C LEU A 81 13.07 21.79 -16.90
N SER A 82 13.78 22.21 -17.96
CA SER A 82 14.27 23.59 -18.07
C SER A 82 13.11 24.59 -18.14
N GLU A 83 12.07 24.28 -18.91
CA GLU A 83 10.86 25.10 -19.02
C GLU A 83 10.09 25.14 -17.69
N LEU A 84 10.04 24.03 -16.95
CA LEU A 84 9.42 23.96 -15.62
C LEU A 84 10.17 24.82 -14.58
N ALA A 85 11.49 24.89 -14.68
CA ALA A 85 12.31 25.71 -13.80
C ALA A 85 12.06 27.21 -14.06
N GLU A 86 12.04 27.62 -15.33
CA GLU A 86 11.85 29.01 -15.78
C GLU A 86 10.40 29.49 -15.68
N SER A 87 9.42 28.58 -15.69
CA SER A 87 8.01 28.93 -15.62
C SER A 87 7.67 29.70 -14.33
N PRO A 88 6.78 30.72 -14.40
CA PRO A 88 6.32 31.47 -13.24
C PRO A 88 5.48 30.61 -12.27
N ASN A 89 5.00 29.46 -12.74
CA ASN A 89 4.17 28.53 -11.99
C ASN A 89 4.99 27.65 -11.03
N VAL A 90 4.31 27.14 -10.01
CA VAL A 90 4.92 26.31 -8.96
C VAL A 90 4.54 24.86 -9.21
N PHE A 91 5.53 24.02 -9.52
CA PHE A 91 5.33 22.58 -9.71
C PHE A 91 5.84 21.82 -8.48
N ILE A 92 5.05 20.90 -7.94
CA ILE A 92 5.43 20.07 -6.80
C ILE A 92 5.27 18.61 -7.21
N PHE A 93 6.39 17.91 -7.27
CA PHE A 93 6.43 16.48 -7.57
C PHE A 93 6.37 15.68 -6.27
N LEU A 94 5.47 14.69 -6.22
CA LEU A 94 5.43 13.64 -5.21
C LEU A 94 5.78 12.32 -5.88
N GLU A 95 6.92 11.76 -5.54
CA GLU A 95 7.41 10.50 -6.08
C GLU A 95 7.75 9.51 -4.96
N ALA A 96 7.75 8.23 -5.30
CA ALA A 96 8.24 7.18 -4.41
C ALA A 96 9.78 7.11 -4.51
N GLU A 97 10.32 5.91 -4.72
CA GLU A 97 11.73 5.72 -5.02
C GLU A 97 11.99 6.03 -6.51
N LEU A 98 12.94 6.95 -6.77
CA LEU A 98 13.33 7.35 -8.11
C LEU A 98 14.69 6.77 -8.49
N ASP A 99 14.87 6.48 -9.78
CA ASP A 99 16.16 6.08 -10.32
C ASP A 99 17.23 7.16 -10.03
N PRO A 100 18.40 6.81 -9.49
CA PRO A 100 19.51 7.74 -9.30
C PRO A 100 19.86 8.59 -10.53
N GLN A 101 19.65 8.09 -11.75
CA GLN A 101 19.86 8.84 -12.98
C GLN A 101 18.83 9.96 -13.17
N ILE A 102 17.57 9.71 -12.83
CA ILE A 102 16.48 10.69 -12.88
C ILE A 102 16.70 11.77 -11.80
N LEU A 103 17.04 11.35 -10.58
CA LEU A 103 17.36 12.27 -9.48
C LEU A 103 18.51 13.22 -9.83
N LYS A 104 19.58 12.73 -10.46
CA LYS A 104 20.70 13.57 -10.90
C LYS A 104 20.29 14.61 -11.94
N LYS A 105 19.41 14.27 -12.87
CA LYS A 105 18.89 15.21 -13.87
C LYS A 105 18.04 16.30 -13.22
N ILE A 106 17.20 15.91 -12.28
CA ILE A 106 16.30 16.83 -11.57
C ILE A 106 17.06 17.74 -10.61
N ALA A 107 18.06 17.21 -9.89
CA ALA A 107 18.83 17.96 -8.89
C ALA A 107 19.56 19.19 -9.44
N GLY A 108 19.85 19.24 -10.74
CA GLY A 108 20.47 20.41 -11.37
C GLY A 108 19.52 21.60 -11.56
N GLN A 109 18.20 21.39 -11.52
CA GLN A 109 17.20 22.40 -11.86
C GLN A 109 16.08 22.58 -10.82
N ALA A 110 15.94 21.63 -9.89
CA ALA A 110 14.98 21.71 -8.80
C ALA A 110 15.37 22.80 -7.80
N GLU A 111 14.39 23.58 -7.33
CA GLU A 111 14.60 24.59 -6.30
C GLU A 111 14.86 23.92 -4.93
N LYS A 112 14.14 22.84 -4.67
CA LYS A 112 14.28 22.08 -3.42
C LYS A 112 13.91 20.62 -3.61
N ILE A 113 14.77 19.75 -3.08
CA ILE A 113 14.54 18.32 -3.02
C ILE A 113 14.39 17.90 -1.56
N LEU A 114 13.30 17.25 -1.23
CA LEU A 114 13.03 16.67 0.08
C LEU A 114 12.99 15.15 -0.06
N CYS A 115 13.94 14.48 0.59
CA CYS A 115 14.00 13.03 0.66
C CYS A 115 13.44 12.54 2.00
N PHE A 116 12.44 11.66 1.96
CA PHE A 116 11.86 10.99 3.12
C PHE A 116 12.05 9.48 3.02
N ASP A 117 13.29 9.04 3.06
CA ASP A 117 13.57 7.62 3.16
C ASP A 117 13.30 7.11 4.58
N GLN A 118 12.60 6.00 4.69
CA GLN A 118 12.69 5.19 5.89
C GLN A 118 14.09 4.57 5.90
N LYS A 119 14.81 4.70 7.02
CA LYS A 119 15.96 3.81 7.25
C LYS A 119 15.43 2.39 7.07
N PRO A 120 16.09 1.52 6.28
CA PRO A 120 15.66 0.14 6.18
C PRO A 120 15.65 -0.38 7.61
N VAL A 121 14.45 -0.59 8.15
CA VAL A 121 14.30 -1.43 9.32
C VAL A 121 14.89 -2.75 8.84
N PRO A 122 15.97 -3.28 9.45
CA PRO A 122 16.52 -4.55 9.01
C PRO A 122 15.35 -5.50 8.91
N LEU A 123 15.15 -6.13 7.74
CA LEU A 123 14.08 -7.09 7.50
C LEU A 123 13.93 -7.90 8.77
N LYS A 124 12.91 -7.62 9.59
CA LYS A 124 12.65 -8.40 10.78
C LYS A 124 12.49 -9.81 10.26
N ALA A 125 13.34 -10.71 10.75
CA ALA A 125 13.51 -12.10 10.30
C ALA A 125 12.27 -12.58 9.54
N THR A 126 12.43 -12.84 8.24
CA THR A 126 11.36 -13.25 7.30
C THR A 126 10.28 -13.99 8.06
N PHE A 127 9.14 -13.33 8.27
CA PHE A 127 8.10 -13.86 9.13
C PHE A 127 7.74 -15.25 8.62
N ASN A 128 7.92 -16.27 9.46
CA ASN A 128 7.62 -17.62 9.04
C ASN A 128 6.10 -17.77 8.94
N ARG A 129 5.57 -17.69 7.71
CA ARG A 129 4.14 -17.84 7.40
C ARG A 129 3.50 -19.10 8.01
N TYR A 130 4.28 -20.14 8.28
CA TYR A 130 3.74 -21.35 8.93
C TYR A 130 3.35 -21.13 10.39
N THR A 131 3.85 -20.09 11.06
CA THR A 131 3.49 -19.79 12.46
C THR A 131 2.01 -19.41 12.61
N LEU A 132 1.48 -18.58 11.72
CA LEU A 132 0.06 -18.23 11.66
C LEU A 132 -0.82 -19.45 11.40
N SER A 133 -0.45 -20.28 10.40
CA SER A 133 -1.20 -21.49 10.10
C SER A 133 -1.20 -22.47 11.28
N ASP A 134 -0.06 -22.61 11.97
CA ASP A 134 0.10 -23.59 13.04
C ASP A 134 -0.64 -23.17 14.31
N ALA A 135 -0.65 -21.87 14.60
CA ALA A 135 -1.45 -21.31 15.69
C ALA A 135 -2.95 -21.50 15.44
N LEU A 136 -3.41 -21.33 14.19
CA LEU A 136 -4.80 -21.61 13.81
C LEU A 136 -5.14 -23.10 13.92
N ILE A 137 -4.31 -24.00 13.38
CA ILE A 137 -4.52 -25.46 13.45
C ILE A 137 -4.58 -25.94 14.91
N SER A 138 -3.73 -25.39 15.78
CA SER A 138 -3.67 -25.77 17.20
C SER A 138 -4.73 -25.11 18.09
N ARG A 139 -5.61 -24.27 17.53
CA ARG A 139 -6.63 -23.50 18.27
C ARG A 139 -6.03 -22.74 19.46
N ASN A 140 -4.84 -22.17 19.26
CA ASN A 140 -4.16 -21.44 20.31
C ASN A 140 -4.31 -19.94 20.08
N LYS A 141 -5.35 -19.35 20.67
CA LYS A 141 -5.69 -17.92 20.59
C LYS A 141 -4.48 -17.00 20.85
N GLN A 142 -3.74 -17.26 21.92
CA GLN A 142 -2.60 -16.42 22.31
C GLN A 142 -1.50 -16.46 21.25
N LYS A 143 -1.14 -17.67 20.79
CA LYS A 143 -0.14 -17.82 19.72
C LYS A 143 -0.64 -17.25 18.39
N LEU A 144 -1.93 -17.35 18.10
CA LEU A 144 -2.53 -16.86 16.87
C LEU A 144 -2.49 -15.32 16.81
N TRP A 145 -2.87 -14.68 17.92
CA TRP A 145 -2.79 -13.24 18.08
C TRP A 145 -1.35 -12.71 18.02
N LEU A 146 -0.42 -13.37 18.72
CA LEU A 146 1.00 -13.02 18.66
C LEU A 146 1.57 -13.18 17.26
N ALA A 147 1.23 -14.28 16.56
CA ALA A 147 1.69 -14.52 15.19
C ALA A 147 1.11 -13.51 14.20
N PHE A 148 -0.15 -13.09 14.40
CA PHE A 148 -0.78 -12.02 13.61
C PHE A 148 -0.02 -10.69 13.76
N TRP A 149 0.23 -10.25 14.99
CA TRP A 149 0.99 -9.02 15.23
C TRP A 149 2.45 -9.12 14.79
N GLN A 150 3.07 -10.28 14.92
CA GLN A 150 4.42 -10.51 14.36
C GLN A 150 4.43 -10.39 12.84
N ALA A 151 3.43 -10.92 12.13
CA ALA A 151 3.32 -10.77 10.69
C ALA A 151 3.18 -9.30 10.28
N LYS A 152 2.26 -8.57 10.94
CA LYS A 152 2.05 -7.13 10.73
C LYS A 152 3.31 -6.31 11.01
N LEU A 153 3.96 -6.54 12.15
CA LEU A 153 5.20 -5.84 12.54
C LEU A 153 6.40 -6.17 11.64
N SER A 154 6.34 -7.27 10.90
CA SER A 154 7.32 -7.66 9.88
C SER A 154 6.96 -7.19 8.47
N GLY A 155 5.87 -6.43 8.30
CA GLY A 155 5.48 -5.83 7.02
C GLY A 155 4.78 -6.79 6.06
N VAL A 156 4.21 -7.90 6.53
CA VAL A 156 3.38 -8.77 5.69
C VAL A 156 2.04 -8.06 5.43
N GLU A 157 1.61 -8.03 4.17
CA GLU A 157 0.35 -7.39 3.79
C GLU A 157 -0.88 -8.11 4.36
N ASP A 158 -1.94 -7.35 4.63
CA ASP A 158 -3.19 -7.88 5.20
C ASP A 158 -3.85 -8.89 4.28
N PHE A 159 -3.73 -8.66 2.97
CA PHE A 159 -4.13 -9.58 1.94
C PHE A 159 -3.48 -10.95 2.13
N ASP A 160 -2.16 -11.00 2.27
CA ASP A 160 -1.41 -12.24 2.43
C ASP A 160 -1.77 -12.95 3.74
N ILE A 161 -1.89 -12.21 4.84
CA ILE A 161 -2.29 -12.74 6.15
C ILE A 161 -3.68 -13.38 6.05
N PHE A 162 -4.64 -12.65 5.49
CA PHE A 162 -6.01 -13.12 5.35
C PHE A 162 -6.10 -14.37 4.47
N TRP A 163 -5.49 -14.37 3.29
CA TRP A 163 -5.57 -15.50 2.35
C TRP A 163 -4.86 -16.75 2.87
N LEU A 164 -3.79 -16.59 3.65
CA LEU A 164 -3.14 -17.68 4.38
C LEU A 164 -4.09 -18.33 5.38
N LEU A 165 -4.71 -17.52 6.24
CA LEU A 165 -5.66 -17.99 7.25
C LEU A 165 -6.91 -18.61 6.63
N TRP A 166 -7.46 -17.98 5.60
CA TRP A 166 -8.61 -18.48 4.85
C TRP A 166 -8.31 -19.82 4.18
N SER A 167 -7.14 -19.96 3.56
CA SER A 167 -6.74 -21.22 2.92
C SER A 167 -6.58 -22.33 3.95
N GLN A 168 -6.00 -22.02 5.11
CA GLN A 168 -5.85 -22.98 6.21
C GLN A 168 -7.20 -23.38 6.80
N LEU A 169 -8.12 -22.44 6.95
CA LEU A 169 -9.49 -22.69 7.43
C LEU A 169 -10.27 -23.60 6.47
N LYS A 170 -10.22 -23.32 5.17
CA LYS A 170 -10.80 -24.20 4.15
C LYS A 170 -10.21 -25.61 4.22
N LEU A 171 -8.90 -25.71 4.44
CA LEU A 171 -8.23 -27.01 4.56
C LEU A 171 -8.66 -27.77 5.82
N LEU A 172 -8.85 -27.09 6.96
CA LEU A 172 -9.39 -27.68 8.19
C LEU A 172 -10.82 -28.20 7.97
N LEU A 173 -11.69 -27.39 7.34
CA LEU A 173 -13.07 -27.77 7.06
C LEU A 173 -13.15 -28.95 6.08
N LEU A 174 -12.32 -28.93 5.03
CA LEU A 174 -12.21 -30.05 4.09
C LEU A 174 -11.73 -31.32 4.79
N ALA A 175 -10.71 -31.22 5.65
CA ALA A 175 -10.17 -32.37 6.37
C ALA A 175 -11.17 -32.92 7.41
N LYS A 176 -12.05 -32.08 7.96
CA LYS A 176 -13.12 -32.49 8.89
C LYS A 176 -14.24 -33.26 8.19
N THR A 177 -14.62 -32.84 7.00
CA THR A 177 -15.78 -33.37 6.25
C THR A 177 -15.43 -34.52 5.31
N THR A 178 -14.15 -34.66 4.93
CA THR A 178 -13.72 -35.67 3.96
C THR A 178 -13.42 -37.02 4.63
N THR A 179 -13.97 -38.09 4.08
CA THR A 179 -13.71 -39.48 4.50
C THR A 179 -12.46 -40.09 3.85
N VAL A 180 -11.93 -39.47 2.79
CA VAL A 180 -10.77 -39.91 2.01
C VAL A 180 -9.43 -39.46 2.63
N LYS A 181 -8.36 -40.27 2.48
CA LYS A 181 -7.05 -40.03 3.10
C LYS A 181 -6.31 -38.76 2.66
N ALA A 182 -6.39 -38.35 1.40
CA ALA A 182 -5.89 -37.07 0.89
C ALA A 182 -6.43 -36.82 -0.53
N PRO A 183 -6.99 -35.64 -0.84
CA PRO A 183 -7.35 -35.28 -2.21
C PRO A 183 -6.11 -35.22 -3.11
N LYS A 184 -6.21 -35.67 -4.37
CA LYS A 184 -5.08 -35.75 -5.32
C LYS A 184 -4.30 -34.44 -5.51
N ASN A 185 -4.95 -33.29 -5.31
CA ASN A 185 -4.38 -31.96 -5.54
C ASN A 185 -3.77 -31.32 -4.28
N ILE A 186 -3.75 -32.02 -3.14
CA ILE A 186 -3.24 -31.49 -1.87
C ILE A 186 -2.04 -32.32 -1.42
N ARG A 187 -0.96 -31.63 -1.03
CA ARG A 187 0.23 -32.30 -0.49
C ARG A 187 -0.14 -33.14 0.74
N PRO A 188 0.22 -34.44 0.81
CA PRO A 188 -0.20 -35.34 1.90
C PRO A 188 0.14 -34.83 3.30
N TYR A 189 1.29 -34.16 3.46
CA TYR A 189 1.71 -33.58 4.73
C TYR A 189 0.76 -32.47 5.21
N LEU A 190 0.37 -31.55 4.32
CA LEU A 190 -0.54 -30.44 4.66
C LEU A 190 -1.93 -30.98 5.04
N PHE A 191 -2.43 -31.95 4.29
CA PHE A 191 -3.72 -32.57 4.58
C PHE A 191 -3.70 -33.34 5.91
N SER A 192 -2.65 -34.13 6.17
CA SER A 192 -2.49 -34.85 7.44
C SER A 192 -2.39 -33.90 8.64
N LYS A 193 -1.70 -32.77 8.47
CA LYS A 193 -1.61 -31.73 9.50
C LYS A 193 -2.97 -31.09 9.78
N ALA A 194 -3.70 -30.72 8.73
CA ALA A 194 -5.05 -30.17 8.86
C ALA A 194 -6.05 -31.19 9.44
N LYS A 195 -5.93 -32.47 9.09
CA LYS A 195 -6.79 -33.52 9.64
C LYS A 195 -6.64 -33.61 11.16
N ARG A 196 -5.41 -33.65 11.67
CA ARG A 196 -5.14 -33.57 13.11
C ARG A 196 -5.66 -32.27 13.74
N GLY A 197 -5.40 -31.13 13.10
CA GLY A 197 -5.91 -29.84 13.61
C GLY A 197 -7.43 -29.72 13.63
N SER A 198 -8.11 -30.37 12.69
CA SER A 198 -9.57 -30.34 12.58
C SER A 198 -10.25 -31.03 13.77
N GLU A 199 -9.55 -31.88 14.52
CA GLU A 199 -10.06 -32.50 15.74
C GLU A 199 -10.28 -31.46 16.86
N ASN A 200 -9.55 -30.34 16.84
CA ASN A 200 -9.69 -29.24 17.80
C ASN A 200 -10.95 -28.38 17.59
N TYR A 201 -11.68 -28.63 16.49
CA TYR A 201 -12.84 -27.85 16.09
C TYR A 201 -14.01 -28.77 15.77
N THR A 202 -15.23 -28.31 16.05
CA THR A 202 -16.43 -28.92 15.49
C THR A 202 -16.62 -28.51 14.02
N GLU A 203 -17.37 -29.30 13.25
CA GLU A 203 -17.70 -28.93 11.87
C GLU A 203 -18.48 -27.60 11.81
N GLU A 204 -19.42 -27.41 12.74
CA GLU A 204 -20.26 -26.21 12.80
C GLU A 204 -19.44 -24.97 13.15
N GLU A 205 -18.51 -25.06 14.11
CA GLU A 205 -17.57 -23.97 14.41
C GLU A 205 -16.76 -23.56 13.17
N LEU A 206 -16.23 -24.52 12.42
CA LEU A 206 -15.45 -24.24 11.21
C LEU A 206 -16.31 -23.56 10.12
N LYS A 207 -17.58 -23.97 9.97
CA LYS A 207 -18.53 -23.33 9.05
C LYS A 207 -18.84 -21.90 9.47
N ILE A 208 -19.11 -21.67 10.75
CA ILE A 208 -19.37 -20.34 11.30
C ILE A 208 -18.14 -19.45 11.10
N LEU A 209 -16.95 -19.94 11.44
CA LEU A 209 -15.70 -19.20 11.27
C LEU A 209 -15.44 -18.87 9.80
N ALA A 210 -15.66 -19.82 8.89
CA ALA A 210 -15.50 -19.59 7.46
C ALA A 210 -16.49 -18.52 6.96
N GLY A 211 -17.75 -18.58 7.39
CA GLY A 211 -18.74 -17.56 7.10
C GLY A 211 -18.34 -16.18 7.60
N ARG A 212 -17.70 -16.08 8.78
CA ARG A 212 -17.18 -14.81 9.32
C ARG A 212 -16.03 -14.24 8.51
N PHE A 213 -15.06 -15.08 8.12
CA PHE A 213 -13.95 -14.66 7.25
C PHE A 213 -14.47 -14.15 5.90
N LEU A 214 -15.43 -14.86 5.30
CA LEU A 214 -16.02 -14.46 4.02
C LEU A 214 -16.80 -13.14 4.11
N ARG A 215 -17.63 -12.97 5.15
CA ARG A 215 -18.31 -11.69 5.40
C ARG A 215 -17.32 -10.54 5.58
N HIS A 216 -16.26 -10.78 6.36
CA HIS A 216 -15.21 -9.79 6.59
C HIS A 216 -14.54 -9.36 5.28
N TYR A 217 -14.17 -10.31 4.42
CA TYR A 217 -13.60 -10.04 3.09
C TYR A 217 -14.51 -9.16 2.21
N HIS A 218 -15.82 -9.40 2.24
CA HIS A 218 -16.76 -8.61 1.43
C HIS A 218 -17.13 -7.26 2.04
N GLN A 219 -16.94 -7.09 3.34
CA GLN A 219 -17.41 -5.91 4.07
C GLN A 219 -16.32 -4.84 4.23
N TYR A 220 -15.04 -5.24 4.26
CA TYR A 220 -13.93 -4.33 4.52
C TYR A 220 -12.86 -4.45 3.43
N TYR A 221 -12.26 -3.32 3.06
CA TYR A 221 -11.15 -3.27 2.11
C TYR A 221 -9.82 -3.62 2.79
N PHE A 222 -8.98 -4.43 2.13
CA PHE A 222 -7.62 -4.70 2.62
C PHE A 222 -6.83 -3.41 2.84
N GLY A 223 -6.04 -3.37 3.91
CA GLY A 223 -5.26 -2.18 4.29
C GLY A 223 -6.07 -1.08 4.98
N SER A 224 -7.40 -1.23 5.13
CA SER A 224 -8.19 -0.32 5.96
C SER A 224 -8.05 -0.66 7.44
N GLU A 225 -8.03 0.36 8.32
CA GLU A 225 -8.02 0.14 9.78
C GLU A 225 -9.19 -0.73 10.25
N ALA A 226 -10.35 -0.59 9.59
CA ALA A 226 -11.52 -1.41 9.86
C ALA A 226 -11.28 -2.89 9.51
N PHE A 227 -10.55 -3.19 8.44
CA PHE A 227 -10.19 -4.56 8.08
C PHE A 227 -9.32 -5.18 9.18
N ASP A 228 -8.24 -4.51 9.56
CA ASP A 228 -7.33 -4.99 10.60
C ASP A 228 -8.05 -5.27 11.92
N PHE A 229 -8.80 -4.29 12.40
CA PHE A 229 -9.52 -4.39 13.67
C PHE A 229 -10.51 -5.56 13.68
N HIS A 230 -11.27 -5.74 12.60
CA HIS A 230 -12.26 -6.80 12.53
C HIS A 230 -11.64 -8.18 12.30
N LEU A 231 -10.52 -8.28 11.57
CA LEU A 231 -9.78 -9.53 11.42
C LEU A 231 -9.20 -9.96 12.78
N GLU A 232 -8.54 -9.05 13.50
CA GLU A 232 -8.02 -9.29 14.83
C GLU A 232 -9.13 -9.75 15.79
N ARG A 233 -10.30 -9.11 15.75
CA ARG A 233 -11.46 -9.52 16.55
C ARG A 233 -11.89 -10.95 16.25
N ILE A 234 -11.93 -11.35 14.97
CA ILE A 234 -12.24 -12.74 14.60
C ILE A 234 -11.20 -13.70 15.18
N LEU A 235 -9.90 -13.37 15.11
CA LEU A 235 -8.82 -14.21 15.65
C LEU A 235 -8.89 -14.35 17.16
N LEU A 236 -9.34 -13.32 17.88
CA LEU A 236 -9.52 -13.35 19.33
C LEU A 236 -10.74 -14.17 19.79
N GLU A 237 -11.61 -14.59 18.88
CA GLU A 237 -12.80 -15.40 19.21
C GLU A 237 -12.63 -16.90 18.87
N ILE A 238 -11.46 -17.29 18.36
CA ILE A 238 -11.06 -18.69 18.06
C ILE A 238 -10.55 -19.39 19.31
#